data_AF-A0A961VDW7-F1
#
_entry.id   AF-A0A961VDW7-F1
#
_cell.length_a   1.000
_cell.length_b   1.000
_cell.length_c   1.000
_cell.angle_alpha   90.00
_cell.angle_beta   90.00
_cell.angle_gamma   90.00
#
_symmetry.space_group_name_H-M   'P 1'
#
loop_
_entity.id
_entity.type
_entity.pdbx_description
1 polymer ?
#
loop_
_entity_poly.entity_id
_entity_poly.type
_entity_poly.pdbx_seq_one_letter_code
_entity_poly.pdbx_strand_id
1 'polypeptide(L)'
;MAVTSQAPEGRQPSPFLPALAKIAGTLGTIAVTMLGLLFVTFIIGRVMPIDPVIAVVGERATKETYQAAYDAMGLDRPVIVQFLYYIWDVLHGDFGQSLLNGRPVWDDIKRVFPATLELA
;
A
#
# COMPACT_ATOMS: atom_id res chain seq x y z
N MET A 1 45.30 31.44 -48.48
CA MET A 1 45.47 31.13 -47.04
C MET A 1 44.26 31.65 -46.28
N ALA A 2 43.39 30.77 -45.83
CA ALA A 2 42.52 31.02 -44.67
C ALA A 2 42.32 29.65 -44.02
N VAL A 3 43.03 29.47 -42.91
CA VAL A 3 43.04 28.25 -42.11
C VAL A 3 41.70 28.12 -41.38
N THR A 4 41.20 26.89 -41.44
CA THR A 4 40.12 26.26 -40.69
C THR A 4 39.97 26.76 -39.24
N SER A 5 38.74 26.99 -38.80
CA SER A 5 38.35 26.90 -37.38
C SER A 5 36.97 26.27 -37.29
N GLN A 6 36.90 24.95 -37.43
CA GLN A 6 35.75 24.19 -36.97
C GLN A 6 35.86 24.05 -35.45
N ALA A 7 34.90 24.63 -34.74
CA ALA A 7 34.75 24.46 -33.30
C ALA A 7 34.33 23.01 -32.98
N PRO A 8 34.73 22.45 -31.83
CA PRO A 8 34.40 21.07 -31.50
C PRO A 8 32.89 20.96 -31.22
N GLU A 9 32.20 20.09 -31.95
CA GLU A 9 30.81 19.73 -31.68
C GLU A 9 30.69 19.23 -30.24
N GLY A 10 30.08 20.05 -29.39
CA GLY A 10 29.81 19.74 -28.00
C GLY A 10 28.91 18.50 -27.91
N ARG A 11 29.39 17.50 -27.17
CA ARG A 11 28.67 16.27 -26.83
C ARG A 11 27.29 16.63 -26.24
N GLN A 12 26.23 16.56 -27.04
CA GLN A 12 24.87 16.82 -26.55
C GLN A 12 24.53 15.77 -25.47
N PRO A 13 24.20 16.17 -24.24
CA PRO A 13 23.86 15.23 -23.18
C PRO A 13 22.63 14.42 -23.60
N SER A 14 22.69 13.09 -23.47
CA SER A 14 21.56 12.22 -23.85
C SER A 14 20.32 12.54 -22.99
N PRO A 15 19.13 12.75 -23.59
CA PRO A 15 17.91 13.16 -22.88
C PRO A 15 17.32 12.08 -21.94
N PHE A 16 17.84 10.85 -22.02
CA PHE A 16 17.30 9.69 -21.29
C PHE A 16 17.74 9.61 -19.83
N LEU A 17 18.93 10.12 -19.49
CA LEU A 17 19.44 10.13 -18.11
C LEU A 17 18.60 10.99 -17.15
N PRO A 18 18.25 12.25 -17.48
CA PRO A 18 17.41 13.07 -16.59
C PRO A 18 15.97 12.55 -16.48
N ALA A 19 15.43 11.89 -17.52
CA ALA A 19 14.12 11.29 -17.50
C ALA A 19 14.03 10.11 -16.50
N LEU A 20 15.02 9.22 -16.51
CA LEU A 20 15.10 8.10 -15.55
C LEU A 20 15.25 8.60 -14.11
N ALA A 21 16.08 9.62 -13.88
CA ALA A 21 16.24 10.21 -12.55
C ALA A 21 14.95 10.85 -12.04
N LYS A 22 14.18 11.50 -12.91
CA LYS A 22 12.88 12.09 -12.57
C LYS A 22 11.85 11.02 -12.21
N ILE A 23 11.76 9.94 -13.00
CA ILE A 23 10.86 8.81 -12.73
C ILE A 23 11.22 8.16 -11.39
N ALA A 24 12.50 7.91 -11.14
CA ALA A 24 12.96 7.35 -9.86
C ALA A 24 12.60 8.26 -8.68
N GLY A 25 12.76 9.58 -8.83
CA GLY A 25 12.35 10.56 -7.83
C GLY A 25 10.85 10.50 -7.53
N THR A 26 10.01 10.48 -8.57
CA THR A 26 8.55 10.38 -8.41
C THR A 26 8.12 9.06 -7.77
N LEU A 27 8.70 7.92 -8.18
CA LEU A 27 8.42 6.62 -7.58
C LEU A 27 8.82 6.59 -6.09
N GLY A 28 9.95 7.20 -5.73
CA GLY A 28 10.36 7.35 -4.34
C GLY A 28 9.36 8.15 -3.52
N THR A 29 8.88 9.29 -4.03
CA THR A 29 7.84 10.08 -3.36
C THR A 29 6.56 9.28 -3.16
N ILE A 30 6.08 8.59 -4.21
CA ILE A 30 4.88 7.74 -4.13
C ILE A 30 5.05 6.65 -3.07
N ALA A 31 6.20 5.96 -3.05
CA ALA A 31 6.48 4.91 -2.08
C ALA A 31 6.46 5.45 -0.64
N VAL A 32 7.07 6.61 -0.39
CA VAL A 32 7.05 7.26 0.94
C VAL A 32 5.63 7.66 1.34
N THR A 33 4.85 8.25 0.43
CA THR A 33 3.46 8.62 0.70
C THR A 33 2.59 7.40 0.99
N MET A 34 2.74 6.32 0.22
CA MET A 34 2.04 5.05 0.45
C MET A 34 2.43 4.42 1.77
N LEU A 35 3.72 4.40 2.12
CA LEU A 35 4.16 3.89 3.41
C LEU A 35 3.56 4.68 4.58
N GLY A 36 3.51 6.01 4.46
CA GLY A 36 2.85 6.87 5.44
C GLY A 36 1.34 6.59 5.54
N LEU A 37 0.67 6.43 4.41
CA LEU A 37 -0.75 6.06 4.37
C LEU A 37 -0.99 4.70 5.05
N LEU A 38 -0.21 3.67 4.71
CA LEU A 38 -0.31 2.34 5.31
C LEU A 38 -0.08 2.38 6.82
N PHE A 39 0.88 3.19 7.27
CA PHE A 39 1.12 3.37 8.70
C PHE A 39 -0.10 4.01 9.39
N VAL A 40 -0.66 5.07 8.81
CA VAL A 40 -1.86 5.74 9.36
C VAL A 40 -3.05 4.80 9.39
N THR A 41 -3.34 4.06 8.31
CA THR A 41 -4.46 3.13 8.25
C THR A 41 -4.29 1.97 9.23
N PHE A 42 -3.07 1.46 9.39
CA PHE A 42 -2.75 0.43 10.38
C PHE A 42 -3.02 0.91 11.81
N ILE A 43 -2.58 2.13 12.16
CA ILE A 43 -2.82 2.72 13.48
C ILE A 43 -4.32 2.93 13.71
N ILE A 44 -5.05 3.45 12.72
CA ILE A 44 -6.51 3.61 12.82
C ILE A 44 -7.17 2.26 13.13
N GLY A 45 -6.79 1.19 12.41
CA GLY A 45 -7.30 -0.15 12.67
C GLY A 45 -6.99 -0.67 14.08
N ARG A 46 -5.80 -0.37 14.61
CA ARG A 46 -5.37 -0.83 15.95
C ARG A 46 -5.97 -0.04 17.11
N VAL A 47 -6.25 1.25 16.90
CA VAL A 47 -6.82 2.15 17.91
C VAL A 47 -8.36 2.09 17.92
N MET A 48 -8.96 1.57 16.85
CA MET A 48 -10.40 1.40 16.75
C MET A 48 -10.92 0.58 17.96
N PRO A 49 -11.96 1.05 18.67
CA PRO A 49 -12.49 0.37 19.86
C PRO A 49 -13.35 -0.86 19.51
N ILE A 50 -13.14 -1.46 18.34
CA ILE A 50 -13.88 -2.61 17.82
C ILE A 50 -12.94 -3.82 17.89
N ASP A 51 -13.40 -4.92 18.47
CA ASP A 51 -12.64 -6.17 18.49
C ASP A 51 -12.72 -6.85 17.11
N PRO A 52 -11.62 -6.93 16.35
CA PRO A 52 -11.61 -7.54 15.03
C PRO A 52 -11.89 -9.05 15.07
N VAL A 53 -11.57 -9.72 16.18
CA VAL A 53 -11.86 -11.14 16.35
C VAL A 53 -13.36 -11.35 16.42
N ILE A 54 -14.06 -10.61 17.28
CA ILE A 54 -15.51 -10.67 17.41
C ILE A 54 -16.22 -10.26 16.11
N ALA A 55 -15.67 -9.29 15.36
CA ALA A 55 -16.20 -8.91 14.07
C ALA A 55 -16.21 -10.08 13.05
N VAL A 56 -15.28 -11.04 13.20
CA VAL A 56 -15.17 -12.22 12.32
C VAL A 56 -15.92 -13.43 12.88
N VAL A 57 -15.78 -13.74 14.17
CA VAL A 57 -16.36 -14.96 14.77
C VAL A 57 -17.77 -14.77 15.35
N GLY A 58 -18.20 -13.51 15.52
CA GLY A 58 -19.48 -13.13 16.10
C GLY A 58 -19.52 -13.14 17.63
N GLU A 59 -20.49 -12.43 18.21
CA GLU A 59 -20.61 -12.22 19.66
C GLU A 59 -20.86 -13.50 20.48
N ARG A 60 -21.32 -14.57 19.83
CA ARG A 60 -21.63 -15.86 20.48
C ARG A 60 -20.49 -16.87 20.38
N ALA A 61 -19.32 -16.46 19.89
CA ALA A 61 -18.19 -17.36 19.76
C ALA A 61 -17.72 -17.89 21.12
N THR A 62 -17.33 -19.16 21.14
CA THR A 62 -16.70 -19.77 22.31
C THR A 62 -15.31 -19.18 22.54
N LYS A 63 -14.76 -19.33 23.75
CA LYS A 63 -13.41 -18.84 24.07
C LYS A 63 -12.35 -19.52 23.19
N GLU A 64 -12.54 -20.79 22.91
CA GLU A 64 -11.66 -21.58 22.05
C GLU A 64 -11.68 -21.05 20.62
N THR A 65 -12.87 -20.73 20.08
CA THR A 65 -13.00 -20.13 18.75
C THR A 65 -12.39 -18.73 18.68
N TYR A 66 -12.59 -17.92 19.73
CA TYR A 66 -11.97 -16.60 19.83
C TYR A 66 -10.44 -16.69 19.79
N GLN A 67 -9.84 -17.53 20.63
CA GLN A 67 -8.39 -17.65 20.70
C GLN A 67 -7.79 -18.17 19.39
N ALA A 68 -8.42 -19.17 18.78
CA ALA A 68 -7.99 -19.70 17.48
C ALA A 68 -8.02 -18.61 16.39
N ALA A 69 -9.05 -17.76 16.38
CA ALA A 69 -9.15 -16.65 15.44
C ALA A 69 -8.15 -15.52 15.76
N TYR A 70 -7.93 -15.21 17.04
CA TYR A 70 -6.93 -14.24 17.48
C TYR A 70 -5.51 -14.62 17.01
N ASP A 71 -5.16 -15.89 17.18
CA ASP A 71 -3.86 -16.44 16.76
C ASP A 71 -3.77 -16.51 15.22
N ALA A 72 -4.85 -16.91 14.53
CA ALA A 72 -4.90 -16.96 13.07
C ALA A 72 -4.78 -15.58 12.41
N MET A 73 -5.29 -14.52 13.07
CA MET A 73 -5.12 -13.12 12.65
C MET A 73 -3.74 -12.56 12.99
N GLY A 74 -2.89 -13.30 13.71
CA GLY A 74 -1.56 -12.85 14.13
C GLY A 74 -1.60 -11.71 15.15
N LEU A 75 -2.71 -11.54 15.87
CA LEU A 75 -2.88 -10.47 16.87
C LEU A 75 -2.00 -10.70 18.11
N ASP A 76 -1.55 -11.94 18.31
CA ASP A 76 -0.59 -12.38 19.32
C ASP A 76 0.85 -11.90 19.04
N ARG A 77 1.14 -11.50 17.81
CA ARG A 77 2.49 -11.11 17.37
C ARG A 77 2.85 -9.69 17.83
N PRO A 78 4.15 -9.36 17.93
CA PRO A 78 4.57 -7.97 18.17
C PRO A 78 3.99 -7.03 17.11
N VAL A 79 3.62 -5.80 17.52
CA VAL A 79 2.96 -4.82 16.64
C VAL A 79 3.76 -4.54 15.36
N ILE A 80 5.10 -4.54 15.44
CA ILE A 80 5.98 -4.37 14.28
C ILE A 80 5.79 -5.50 13.27
N VAL A 81 5.66 -6.75 13.74
CA VAL A 81 5.43 -7.91 12.87
C VAL A 81 4.05 -7.82 12.21
N GLN A 82 3.02 -7.41 12.96
CA GLN A 82 1.69 -7.17 12.40
C GLN A 82 1.71 -6.12 11.29
N PHE A 83 2.46 -5.03 11.47
CA PHE A 83 2.59 -3.99 10.45
C PHE A 83 3.33 -4.49 9.21
N LEU A 84 4.37 -5.32 9.37
CA LEU A 84 5.07 -5.92 8.23
C LEU A 84 4.19 -6.88 7.44
N TYR A 85 3.36 -7.69 8.11
CA TYR A 85 2.35 -8.50 7.42
C TYR A 85 1.34 -7.64 6.68
N TYR A 86 0.84 -6.57 7.30
CA TYR A 86 -0.08 -5.63 6.64
C TYR A 86 0.52 -5.01 5.36
N ILE A 87 1.79 -4.59 5.39
CA ILE A 87 2.48 -4.11 4.19
C ILE A 87 2.58 -5.23 3.14
N TRP A 88 2.98 -6.43 3.57
CA TRP A 88 3.16 -7.57 2.67
C TRP A 88 1.87 -7.93 1.94
N ASP A 89 0.76 -8.03 2.66
CA ASP A 89 -0.55 -8.36 2.11
C ASP A 89 -0.99 -7.33 1.07
N VAL A 90 -0.88 -6.04 1.39
CA VAL A 90 -1.24 -4.96 0.47
C VAL A 90 -0.37 -4.97 -0.79
N LEU A 91 0.93 -5.26 -0.67
CA LEU A 91 1.81 -5.38 -1.85
C LEU A 91 1.43 -6.57 -2.75
N HIS A 92 0.78 -7.60 -2.22
CA HIS A 92 0.25 -8.73 -2.98
C HIS A 92 -1.19 -8.51 -3.48
N GLY A 93 -1.77 -7.34 -3.19
CA GLY A 93 -3.15 -7.01 -3.54
C GLY A 93 -4.19 -7.62 -2.61
N ASP A 94 -3.78 -8.12 -1.45
CA ASP A 94 -4.68 -8.51 -0.38
C ASP A 94 -4.92 -7.31 0.56
N PHE A 95 -6.14 -6.79 0.52
CA PHE A 95 -6.57 -5.65 1.34
C PHE A 95 -7.42 -6.10 2.55
N GLY A 96 -7.52 -7.42 2.77
CA GLY A 96 -8.34 -8.02 3.81
C GLY A 96 -9.84 -8.01 3.49
N GLN A 97 -10.62 -8.29 4.53
CA GLN A 97 -12.08 -8.37 4.49
C GLN A 97 -12.71 -7.09 5.03
N SER A 98 -13.81 -6.67 4.42
CA SER A 98 -14.62 -5.54 4.88
C SER A 98 -15.35 -5.92 6.17
N LEU A 99 -15.16 -5.11 7.22
CA LEU A 99 -15.86 -5.27 8.49
C LEU A 99 -17.37 -5.03 8.40
N LEU A 100 -17.85 -4.37 7.33
CA LEU A 100 -19.28 -4.07 7.15
C LEU A 100 -20.06 -5.26 6.57
N ASN A 101 -19.46 -5.98 5.63
CA ASN A 101 -20.18 -6.95 4.81
C ASN A 101 -19.47 -8.31 4.66
N GLY A 102 -18.26 -8.46 5.22
CA GLY A 102 -17.49 -9.70 5.23
C GLY A 102 -16.93 -10.12 3.87
N ARG A 103 -16.87 -9.22 2.89
CA ARG A 103 -16.33 -9.49 1.54
C ARG A 103 -14.95 -8.85 1.35
N PRO A 104 -14.14 -9.33 0.38
CA PRO A 104 -12.83 -8.76 0.13
C PRO A 104 -12.92 -7.27 -0.22
N VAL A 105 -12.08 -6.45 0.42
CA VAL A 105 -12.03 -5.00 0.17
C VAL A 105 -11.71 -4.70 -1.30
N TRP A 106 -10.94 -5.59 -1.95
CA TRP A 106 -10.61 -5.49 -3.37
C TRP A 106 -11.84 -5.49 -4.29
N ASP A 107 -12.89 -6.24 -3.93
CA ASP A 107 -14.13 -6.28 -4.72
C ASP A 107 -14.89 -4.96 -4.61
N ASP A 108 -14.87 -4.34 -3.44
CA ASP A 108 -15.44 -3.01 -3.23
C ASP A 108 -14.67 -1.94 -4.02
N ILE A 109 -13.34 -2.00 -4.02
CA ILE A 109 -12.49 -1.08 -4.82
C ILE A 109 -12.82 -1.22 -6.32
N LYS A 110 -12.81 -2.43 -6.86
CA LYS A 110 -13.12 -2.69 -8.28
C LYS A 110 -14.48 -2.15 -8.69
N ARG A 111 -15.46 -2.23 -7.79
CA ARG A 111 -16.83 -1.78 -8.04
C ARG A 111 -16.94 -0.26 -8.15
N VAL A 112 -16.19 0.50 -7.34
CA VAL A 112 -16.30 1.97 -7.29
C VAL A 112 -15.24 2.69 -8.12
N PHE A 113 -14.13 2.03 -8.42
CA PHE A 113 -13.00 2.62 -9.15
C PHE A 113 -13.37 3.17 -10.54
N PRO A 114 -14.17 2.49 -11.39
CA PRO A 114 -14.54 3.02 -12.71
C PRO A 114 -15.25 4.38 -12.62
N ALA A 115 -16.18 4.52 -11.68
CA ALA A 115 -16.90 5.78 -11.47
C ALA A 115 -15.97 6.91 -11.00
N THR A 116 -14.90 6.58 -10.26
CA THR A 116 -13.90 7.58 -9.85
C THR A 116 -13.06 8.06 -11.03
N LEU A 117 -12.75 7.17 -11.98
CA LEU A 117 -12.06 7.54 -13.22
C LEU A 117 -12.91 8.44 -14.12
N GLU A 118 -14.24 8.29 -14.10
CA GLU A 118 -15.14 9.18 -14.85
C GLU A 118 -15.15 10.63 -14.32
N LEU A 119 -14.76 10.84 -13.05
CA LEU A 119 -14.77 12.15 -12.39
C LEU A 119 -13.42 12.89 -12.43
N ALA A 120 -12.32 12.20 -12.71
CA ALA A 120 -10.95 12.70 -12.60
C ALA A 120 -10.43 13.36 -13.89
#